data_AF-A0A7V9P548-F1
#
_entry.id   AF-A0A7V9P548-F1
#
_cell.length_a   1.000
_cell.length_b   1.000
_cell.length_c   1.000
_cell.angle_alpha   90.00
_cell.angle_beta   90.00
_cell.angle_gamma   90.00
#
_symmetry.space_group_name_H-M   'P 1'
#
loop_
_entity.id
_entity.type
_entity.pdbx_description
1 polymer ?
#
loop_
_entity_poly.entity_id
_entity_poly.type
_entity_poly.pdbx_seq_one_letter_code
_entity_poly.pdbx_strand_id
1 'polypeptide(L)' 'MNYLTSIFTNWIEALRTREEGQTMAEYGVVLAVIALGVVVALTALSGAISNAIDSVVGFL' A
#
# COMPACT_ATOMS: atom_id res chain seq x y z
N MET A 1 -32.21 -13.29 26.50
CA MET A 1 -30.97 -13.69 25.80
C MET A 1 -30.12 -14.44 26.82
N ASN A 2 -29.83 -15.72 26.59
CA ASN A 2 -29.15 -16.56 27.58
C ASN A 2 -27.65 -16.21 27.62
N TYR A 3 -27.00 -16.21 28.79
CA TYR A 3 -25.56 -15.93 28.90
C TYR A 3 -24.69 -16.80 27.97
N LEU A 4 -25.14 -18.01 27.66
CA LEU A 4 -24.49 -18.90 26.71
C LEU A 4 -24.52 -18.36 25.28
N THR A 5 -25.61 -17.71 24.86
CA THR A 5 -25.71 -17.19 23.50
C THR A 5 -24.84 -15.95 23.30
N SER A 6 -24.68 -15.10 24.32
CA SER A 6 -23.81 -13.91 24.22
C SER A 6 -22.33 -14.28 24.15
N ILE A 7 -21.88 -15.30 24.87
CA ILE A 7 -20.49 -15.77 24.79
C ILE A 7 -20.18 -16.33 23.40
N PHE A 8 -21.10 -17.14 22.85
CA PHE A 8 -20.95 -17.70 21.51
C PHE A 8 -20.95 -16.63 20.41
N THR A 9 -21.84 -15.65 20.47
CA THR A 9 -21.88 -14.57 19.48
C THR A 9 -20.62 -13.71 19.52
N ASN A 10 -20.14 -13.35 20.72
CA ASN A 10 -18.93 -12.54 20.88
C ASN A 10 -17.69 -13.26 20.34
N TRP A 11 -17.63 -14.59 20.47
CA TRP A 11 -16.51 -15.40 19.98
C TRP A 11 -16.48 -15.46 18.44
N ILE A 12 -17.65 -15.60 17.81
CA ILE A 12 -17.79 -15.57 16.35
C ILE A 12 -17.44 -14.19 15.79
N GLU A 13 -17.86 -13.12 16.47
CA GLU A 13 -17.55 -11.75 16.07
C GLU A 13 -16.04 -11.47 16.11
N ALA A 14 -15.34 -11.92 17.15
CA ALA A 14 -13.88 -11.81 17.27
C ALA A 14 -13.13 -12.56 16.16
N LEU A 15 -13.66 -13.68 15.66
CA LEU A 15 -13.08 -14.39 14.51
C LEU A 15 -13.28 -13.60 13.21
N ARG A 16 -14.44 -13.00 13.03
CA ARG A 16 -14.79 -12.23 11.83
C ARG A 16 -13.94 -10.97 11.68
N THR A 17 -13.68 -10.25 12.78
CA THR A 17 -12.80 -9.06 12.77
C THR A 17 -11.37 -9.38 12.34
N ARG A 18 -10.87 -10.61 12.57
CA ARG A 18 -9.53 -11.02 12.16
C ARG A 18 -9.39 -11.20 10.65
N GLU A 19 -10.45 -11.68 9.97
CA GLU A 19 -10.43 -11.85 8.51
C GLU A 19 -10.57 -10.51 7.77
N GLU A 20 -11.37 -9.59 8.32
CA GLU A 20 -11.50 -8.22 7.79
C GLU A 20 -10.15 -7.46 7.83
N GLY A 21 -9.38 -7.62 8.91
CA GLY A 21 -8.05 -7.00 9.05
C GLY A 21 -6.96 -7.64 8.19
N GLN A 22 -7.00 -8.97 7.99
CA GLN A 22 -6.01 -9.69 7.19
C GLN A 22 -6.12 -9.34 5.70
N THR A 23 -7.34 -9.22 5.18
CA THR A 23 -7.58 -8.85 3.78
C THR A 23 -7.09 -7.43 3.49
N MET A 24 -7.32 -6.50 4.42
CA MET A 24 -6.81 -5.12 4.32
C MET A 24 -5.28 -5.04 4.37
N ALA A 25 -4.63 -5.97 5.07
CA ALA A 25 -3.17 -6.05 5.10
C ALA A 25 -2.58 -6.52 3.76
N GLU A 26 -3.21 -7.47 3.08
CA GLU A 26 -2.76 -7.96 1.76
C GLU A 26 -2.77 -6.84 0.70
N TYR A 27 -3.89 -6.10 0.60
CA TYR A 27 -3.98 -4.94 -0.29
C TYR A 27 -3.02 -3.81 0.15
N GLY A 28 -2.83 -3.62 1.46
CA GLY A 28 -1.88 -2.64 1.99
C GLY A 28 -0.43 -2.90 1.57
N VAL A 29 0.00 -4.17 1.58
CA VAL A 29 1.35 -4.56 1.13
C VAL A 29 1.51 -4.31 -0.37
N VAL A 30 0.52 -4.69 -1.19
CA VAL A 30 0.56 -4.44 -2.65
C VAL A 30 0.65 -2.94 -2.94
N LEU A 31 -0.16 -2.12 -2.27
CA LEU A 31 -0.12 -0.67 -2.41
C LEU A 31 1.23 -0.08 -1.99
N ALA A 32 1.84 -0.59 -0.91
CA ALA A 32 3.17 -0.15 -0.48
C ALA A 32 4.26 -0.45 -1.52
N VAL A 33 4.23 -1.64 -2.13
CA VAL A 33 5.16 -2.01 -3.20
C VAL A 33 4.96 -1.13 -4.44
N ILE A 34 3.71 -0.88 -4.84
CA ILE A 34 3.40 0.01 -5.96
C ILE A 34 3.88 1.43 -5.67
N ALA A 35 3.62 1.95 -4.47
CA ALA A 35 4.04 3.29 -4.06
C ALA A 35 5.57 3.44 -4.14
N LEU A 36 6.32 2.44 -3.64
CA LEU A 36 7.78 2.42 -3.78
C LEU A 36 8.22 2.40 -5.25
N GLY A 37 7.59 1.58 -6.09
CA GLY A 37 7.86 1.54 -7.52
C GLY A 37 7.63 2.89 -8.22
N VAL A 38 6.53 3.56 -7.88
CA VAL A 38 6.21 4.90 -8.42
C VAL A 38 7.25 5.94 -7.99
N VAL A 39 7.66 5.95 -6.72
CA VAL A 39 8.70 6.88 -6.23
C VAL A 39 10.02 6.68 -6.96
N VAL A 40 10.45 5.42 -7.15
CA VAL A 40 11.67 5.09 -7.89
C VAL A 40 11.56 5.53 -9.35
N ALA A 41 10.44 5.22 -10.02
CA ALA A 41 10.23 5.57 -11.41
C ALA A 41 10.23 7.09 -11.63
N LEU A 42 9.56 7.86 -10.77
CA LEU A 42 9.53 9.31 -10.86
C LEU A 42 10.91 9.94 -10.59
N THR A 43 11.68 9.37 -9.66
CA THR A 43 13.05 9.82 -9.38
C THR A 43 13.99 9.54 -10.56
N ALA A 44 13.87 8.37 -11.19
CA ALA A 44 14.65 8.05 -12.39
C ALA A 44 14.25 8.95 -13.57
N LEU A 45 12.95 9.20 -13.75
CA LEU A 45 12.42 10.07 -14.78
C LEU A 45 12.90 11.51 -14.61
N SER A 46 12.90 12.05 -13.39
CA SER A 46 13.39 13.42 -13.14
C SER A 46 14.88 13.54 -13.50
N GLY A 47 15.70 12.56 -13.12
CA GLY A 47 17.12 12.53 -13.49
C GLY A 47 17.32 12.47 -15.01
N ALA A 48 16.55 11.64 -15.71
CA ALA A 48 16.61 11.55 -17.17
C ALA A 48 16.24 12.89 -17.84
N ILE A 49 15.21 13.59 -17.33
CA ILE A 49 14.81 14.91 -17.83
C ILE A 49 15.92 15.94 -17.59
N SER A 50 16.51 15.98 -16.39
CA SER A 50 17.61 16.90 -16.08
C SER A 50 18.79 16.69 -17.02
N ASN A 51 19.22 15.43 -17.21
CA ASN A 51 20.32 15.10 -18.12
C ASN A 51 20.03 15.54 -19.58
N ALA A 52 18.78 15.39 -20.03
CA ALA A 52 18.37 15.81 -21.36
C ALA A 52 18.44 17.33 -21.53
N ILE A 53 18.02 18.09 -20.50
CA ILE A 53 18.11 19.55 -20.49
C ILE A 53 19.57 19.99 -20.49
N ASP A 54 20.40 19.43 -19.61
CA ASP A 54 21.83 19.78 -19.50
C ASP A 54 22.58 19.52 -20.81
N SER A 55 22.21 18.45 -21.53
CA SER A 55 22.76 18.16 -22.85
C SER A 55 22.48 19.29 -23.84
N VAL A 56 21.28 19.87 -23.85
CA VAL A 56 20.94 21.00 -24.72
C VAL A 56 21.67 22.27 -24.29
N VAL A 57 21.72 22.55 -22.99
CA VAL A 57 22.42 23.72 -22.44
C VAL A 57 23.91 23.70 -22.77
N GLY A 58 24.55 22.52 -22.77
CA GLY A 58 25.96 22.39 -23.12
C GLY A 58 26.32 22.74 -24.57
N PHE A 59 25.32 22.89 -25.46
CA PHE A 59 25.51 23.33 -26.84
C PHE A 59 25.30 24.84 -27.04
N LEU A 60 24.80 25.57 -26.04
CA LEU A 60 24.62 27.03 -26.05
C LEU A 60 25.87 27.75 -25.53
#